data_AF-A0A5C7P2E4-F1
#
_entry.id   AF-A0A5C7P2E4-F1
#
_cell.length_a   1.000
_cell.length_b   1.000
_cell.length_c   1.000
_cell.angle_alpha   90.00
_cell.angle_beta   90.00
_cell.angle_gamma   90.00
#
_symmetry.space_group_name_H-M   'P 1'
#
loop_
_entity.id
_entity.type
_entity.pdbx_description
1 polymer ?
#
loop_
_entity_poly.entity_id
_entity_poly.type
_entity_poly.pdbx_seq_one_letter_code
_entity_poly.pdbx_strand_id
1 'polypeptide(L)' 'MKWHVNVIRHRTRPSWWQRGAGKSTFGWSASCPDGGYEFNPGPYSSADEALDAARSSISALGGQIGSTETISEG' A
#
# COMPACT_ATOMS: atom_id res chain seq x y z
N MET A 1 -4.37 3.04 -19.37
CA MET A 1 -4.51 1.88 -18.47
C MET A 1 -4.79 2.40 -17.07
N LYS A 2 -5.99 2.14 -16.52
CA LYS A 2 -6.38 2.61 -15.18
C LYS A 2 -6.16 1.50 -14.17
N TRP A 3 -5.45 1.82 -13.09
CA TRP A 3 -5.12 0.89 -12.02
C TRP A 3 -5.96 1.20 -10.78
N HIS A 4 -6.43 0.16 -10.12
CA HIS A 4 -7.02 0.23 -8.80
C HIS A 4 -5.93 -0.03 -7.77
N VAL A 5 -5.77 0.85 -6.77
CA VAL A 5 -4.74 0.75 -5.74
C VAL A 5 -5.37 0.49 -4.39
N ASN A 6 -4.90 -0.53 -3.69
CA ASN A 6 -5.22 -0.80 -2.30
C ASN A 6 -4.04 -0.42 -1.41
N VAL A 7 -4.22 0.53 -0.52
CA VAL A 7 -3.25 0.84 0.54
C VAL A 7 -3.53 -0.06 1.73
N ILE A 8 -2.55 -0.85 2.14
CA ILE A 8 -2.69 -1.86 3.19
C ILE A 8 -2.02 -1.33 4.44
N ARG A 9 -2.78 -1.20 5.53
CA ARG A 9 -2.22 -0.90 6.84
C ARG A 9 -1.90 -2.20 7.57
N HIS A 10 -0.62 -2.46 7.80
CA HIS A 10 -0.14 -3.55 8.63
C HIS A 10 -0.01 -3.09 10.07
N ARG A 11 -0.71 -3.78 10.98
CA ARG A 11 -0.56 -3.57 12.41
C ARG A 11 0.55 -4.48 12.92
N THR A 12 1.73 -3.93 13.19
CA THR A 12 2.77 -4.74 13.84
C THR A 12 2.31 -5.00 15.28
N ARG A 13 1.94 -6.26 15.58
CA ARG A 13 1.61 -6.64 16.95
C ARG A 13 2.87 -6.43 17.80
N PRO A 14 2.79 -5.62 18.88
CA PRO A 14 3.94 -5.43 19.72
C PRO A 14 4.35 -6.79 20.30
N SER A 15 5.63 -7.13 20.17
CA SER A 15 6.20 -8.24 20.92
C SER A 15 6.07 -7.95 22.42
N TRP A 16 5.86 -8.98 23.25
CA TRP A 16 5.51 -8.79 24.67
C TRP A 16 6.57 -8.06 25.51
N TRP A 17 7.80 -7.93 24.99
CA TRP A 17 8.89 -7.14 25.58
C TRP A 17 8.99 -5.68 25.06
N GLN A 18 8.29 -5.32 23.97
CA GLN A 18 8.24 -3.95 23.46
C GLN A 18 7.04 -3.19 24.06
N ARG A 19 7.26 -2.46 25.15
CA ARG A 19 6.31 -1.50 25.76
C ARG A 19 6.09 -0.22 24.92
N GLY A 20 6.13 -0.32 23.59
CA GLY A 20 5.87 0.78 22.66
C GLY A 20 4.57 0.55 21.91
N ALA A 21 3.75 1.59 21.76
CA ALA A 21 2.55 1.56 20.93
C ALA A 21 2.86 0.87 19.59
N GLY A 22 2.09 -0.17 19.24
CA GLY A 22 2.33 -0.96 18.03
C GLY A 22 2.49 -0.04 16.82
N LYS A 23 3.67 -0.04 16.21
CA LYS A 23 3.92 0.75 15.00
C LYS A 23 3.02 0.19 13.91
N SER A 24 2.23 1.05 13.28
CA SER A 24 1.54 0.70 12.04
C SER A 24 2.50 1.00 10.90
N THR A 25 2.69 0.04 10.00
CA THR A 25 3.37 0.27 8.72
C THR A 25 2.35 0.13 7.61
N PHE A 26 2.63 0.74 6.46
CA PHE A 26 1.76 0.69 5.30
C PHE A 26 2.47 -0.01 4.13
N GLY A 27 1.69 -0.68 3.30
CA GLY A 27 2.06 -1.24 2.02
C GLY A 27 1.00 -0.88 0.97
N TRP A 28 1.16 -1.36 -0.25
CA TRP A 28 0.16 -1.19 -1.30
C TRP A 28 0.13 -2.38 -2.26
N SER A 29 -1.04 -2.62 -2.85
CA SER A 29 -1.18 -3.46 -4.04
C SER A 29 -1.92 -2.68 -5.12
N ALA A 30 -1.66 -2.97 -6.38
CA ALA A 30 -2.36 -2.38 -7.48
C ALA A 30 -2.78 -3.45 -8.49
N SER A 31 -4.00 -3.37 -8.98
CA SER A 31 -4.50 -4.26 -10.02
C SER A 31 -5.06 -3.47 -11.19
N CYS A 32 -4.86 -3.98 -12.39
CA CYS A 32 -5.41 -3.42 -13.61
C CYS A 32 -6.38 -4.42 -14.26
N PRO A 33 -7.59 -3.98 -14.69
CA PRO A 33 -8.54 -4.82 -15.39
C PRO A 33 -7.96 -5.50 -16.65
N ASP A 34 -6.97 -4.86 -17.28
CA ASP A 34 -6.30 -5.32 -18.49
C ASP A 34 -5.24 -6.41 -18.22
N GLY A 35 -5.12 -6.90 -16.98
CA GLY A 35 -4.24 -8.04 -16.62
C GLY A 35 -2.92 -7.68 -15.91
N GLY A 36 -2.86 -6.53 -15.23
CA GLY A 36 -1.69 -6.11 -14.45
C GLY A 36 -1.89 -6.30 -12.94
N TYR A 37 -0.87 -6.78 -12.24
CA TYR A 37 -0.84 -6.79 -10.77
C TYR A 37 0.54 -6.39 -10.26
N GLU A 38 0.56 -5.48 -9.30
CA GLU A 38 1.75 -5.00 -8.63
C GLU A 38 1.52 -5.05 -7.12
N PHE A 39 2.57 -5.40 -6.37
CA PHE A 39 2.50 -5.47 -4.92
C PHE A 39 3.79 -4.98 -4.29
N ASN A 40 3.65 -4.11 -3.30
CA ASN A 40 4.75 -3.64 -2.49
C ASN A 40 4.33 -3.62 -1.01
N PRO A 41 4.89 -4.49 -0.17
CA PRO A 41 4.52 -4.56 1.24
C PRO A 41 5.01 -3.37 2.10
N GLY A 42 5.73 -2.40 1.51
CA GLY A 42 6.37 -1.30 2.24
C GLY A 42 7.71 -1.72 2.88
N PRO A 43 8.10 -1.18 4.05
CA PRO A 43 7.26 -0.44 5.00
C PRO A 43 7.23 1.05 4.74
N TYR A 44 6.03 1.60 4.55
CA TYR A 44 5.78 3.04 4.53
C TYR A 44 5.28 3.52 5.89
N SER A 45 5.59 4.76 6.24
CA SER A 45 5.25 5.38 7.53
C SER A 45 3.80 5.90 7.54
N SER A 46 3.22 6.18 6.38
CA SER A 46 1.85 6.65 6.22
C SER A 46 1.17 6.05 4.98
N ALA A 47 -0.17 6.15 4.94
CA ALA A 47 -0.96 5.76 3.77
C ALA A 47 -0.63 6.62 2.54
N ASP A 48 -0.40 7.93 2.72
CA ASP A 48 -0.01 8.84 1.65
C ASP A 48 1.35 8.46 1.04
N GLU A 49 2.33 8.07 1.85
CA GLU A 49 3.64 7.64 1.38
C GLU A 49 3.54 6.34 0.56
N ALA A 50 2.72 5.39 1.02
CA ALA A 50 2.43 4.17 0.27
C ALA A 50 1.72 4.47 -1.07
N LEU A 51 0.77 5.43 -1.07
CA LEU A 51 0.04 5.81 -2.28
C LEU A 51 0.93 6.56 -3.28
N ASP A 52 1.82 7.44 -2.81
CA ASP A 52 2.78 8.14 -3.68
C ASP A 52 3.75 7.15 -4.33
N ALA A 53 4.25 6.17 -3.57
CA ALA A 53 5.06 5.08 -4.10
C ALA A 53 4.29 4.24 -5.14
N ALA A 54 3.03 3.90 -4.87
CA ALA A 54 2.17 3.21 -5.84
C ALA A 54 1.99 4.02 -7.13
N ARG A 55 1.77 5.34 -6.99
CA ARG A 55 1.62 6.25 -8.13
C ARG A 55 2.88 6.29 -8.98
N SER A 56 4.05 6.34 -8.35
CA SER A 56 5.34 6.31 -9.04
C SER A 56 5.51 5.01 -9.83
N SER A 57 5.26 3.85 -9.20
CA SER A 57 5.34 2.54 -9.87
C SER A 57 4.36 2.43 -11.04
N ILE A 58 3.10 2.80 -10.84
CA ILE A 58 2.07 2.74 -11.88
C ILE A 58 2.40 3.69 -13.04
N SER A 59 2.91 4.89 -12.75
CA SER A 59 3.33 5.84 -13.79
C SER A 59 4.51 5.32 -14.61
N ALA A 60 5.45 4.60 -13.98
CA ALA A 60 6.58 3.96 -14.69
C ALA A 60 6.11 2.87 -15.65
N LEU A 61 4.99 2.21 -15.34
CA LEU A 61 4.33 1.22 -16.21
C LEU A 61 3.45 1.86 -17.30
N GLY A 62 3.41 3.19 -17.42
CA GLY A 62 2.52 3.91 -18.34
C GLY A 62 1.04 3.86 -17.92
N GLY A 63 0.77 3.48 -16.67
CA GLY A 63 -0.55 3.47 -16.07
C GLY A 63 -0.90 4.76 -15.34
N GLN A 64 -2.16 4.88 -14.95
CA GLN A 64 -2.64 5.94 -14.06
C GLN A 64 -3.53 5.32 -12.97
N ILE A 65 -3.50 5.90 -11.78
CA ILE A 65 -4.41 5.51 -10.70
C ILE A 65 -5.83 5.96 -11.09
N GLY A 66 -6.74 5.01 -11.23
CA GLY A 66 -8.16 5.25 -11.50
C GLY A 66 -9.03 5.26 -10.25
N SER A 67 -8.65 4.48 -9.24
CA SER A 67 -9.35 4.39 -7.95
C SER A 67 -8.41 3.91 -6.86
N THR A 68 -8.69 4.34 -5.62
CA THR A 68 -7.87 4.03 -4.44
C THR A 68 -8.77 3.57 -3.31
N GLU A 69 -8.41 2.48 -2.66
CA GLU A 69 -9.04 1.98 -1.44
C GLU A 69 -7.98 1.85 -0.32
N THR A 70 -8.37 2.08 0.92
CA THR A 70 -7.51 1.83 2.09
C THR A 70 -8.08 0.69 2.90
N ILE A 71 -7.32 -0.40 3.00
CA ILE A 71 -7.66 -1.59 3.78
C ILE A 71 -6.81 -1.66 5.04
N SER A 72 -7.48 -1.88 6.18
CA SER A 72 -6.80 -2.11 7.46
C SER A 72 -6.79 -3.60 7.76
N GLU A 73 -5.62 -4.23 7.82
CA GLU A 73 -5.50 -5.57 8.41
C GLU A 73 -5.59 -5.44 9.94
N GLY A 74 -6.59 -6.09 10.52
CA GLY A 74 -6.94 -6.04 11.95
C GLY A 74 -6.07 -6.89 12.85
#